data_AF-A0AAE0C764-F1
#
_entry.id   AF-A0AAE0C764-F1
#
_cell.length_a   1.000
_cell.length_b   1.000
_cell.length_c   1.000
_cell.angle_alpha   90.00
_cell.angle_beta   90.00
_cell.angle_gamma   90.00
#
_symmetry.space_group_name_H-M   'P 1'
#
loop_
_entity.id
_entity.type
_entity.pdbx_description
1 polymer ?
#
loop_
_entity_poly.entity_id
_entity_poly.type
_entity_poly.pdbx_seq_one_letter_code
_entity_poly.pdbx_strand_id
1 'polypeptide(L)'
;CSKGDACGPAGDGSGETVLVDGFAAAQRLREQQPDAFRLLTTCPQPYRYVEAAEQVDLRAAHPIISLDTRKNVTSIQLNNRSAAPLELPAEQVEPYYRALGALWAEIESPDLQITFPLKEGEVVMFHNNRVLHGRSAFTAGHARHLQGCYVDKDALQSATRALSAEIEPSPPSPFSLTVQNILKVLETGAAEMYGEALDTLQHSLQAAHCARHAGEADEVVVAALCHDVGHLEACVRQLSVAAGGSDAPQKMLASGEELEAGTSVGYEGHERLGAQFMLQCGFPGVVAELINGHVEAKRYLVRAKPSYMASLSAASLETLKCQGGPMSDSEMAIFGEDPLKETKLRMRFYDEAAKEPDAKVPDCSSYHSTLWRVLLRACIVGFKGDSDISW
;
A
#
# COMPACT_ATOMS: atom_id res chain seq x y z
N CYS A 1 -26.01 -8.99 4.09
CA CYS A 1 -27.12 -9.93 4.21
C CYS A 1 -28.47 -9.16 3.93
N SER A 2 -29.44 -9.56 3.05
CA SER A 2 -30.85 -9.08 2.87
C SER A 2 -32.06 -9.97 2.25
N LYS A 3 -33.20 -10.36 2.96
CA LYS A 3 -34.64 -10.37 2.44
C LYS A 3 -35.78 -10.14 3.52
N GLY A 4 -36.90 -9.50 3.09
CA GLY A 4 -38.10 -8.86 3.76
C GLY A 4 -38.97 -9.69 4.74
N ASP A 5 -39.66 -9.16 5.76
CA ASP A 5 -40.59 -7.99 5.82
C ASP A 5 -40.51 -7.09 7.09
N ALA A 6 -40.99 -5.83 6.95
CA ALA A 6 -41.15 -4.64 7.83
C ALA A 6 -40.70 -4.62 9.33
N CYS A 7 -39.96 -3.56 9.70
CA CYS A 7 -39.37 -3.32 11.03
C CYS A 7 -40.08 -2.21 11.83
N GLY A 8 -40.35 -2.44 13.11
CA GLY A 8 -40.59 -1.43 14.14
C GLY A 8 -39.36 -1.22 15.05
N PRO A 9 -39.44 -0.27 16.01
CA PRO A 9 -38.27 0.23 16.75
C PRO A 9 -37.70 -0.80 17.74
N ALA A 10 -36.37 -0.83 17.87
CA ALA A 10 -35.64 -1.61 18.86
C ALA A 10 -35.61 -0.87 20.21
N GLY A 11 -36.40 -1.32 21.19
CA GLY A 11 -36.68 -0.55 22.41
C GLY A 11 -36.30 -1.16 23.77
N ASP A 12 -35.85 -2.42 23.89
CA ASP A 12 -35.83 -3.07 25.22
C ASP A 12 -34.64 -3.99 25.57
N GLY A 13 -33.54 -3.97 24.79
CA GLY A 13 -32.35 -4.79 25.10
C GLY A 13 -32.51 -6.29 24.80
N SER A 14 -33.55 -6.68 24.08
CA SER A 14 -33.75 -8.06 23.60
C SER A 14 -33.25 -8.27 22.17
N GLY A 15 -32.80 -9.49 21.85
CA GLY A 15 -32.44 -9.86 20.48
C GLY A 15 -31.18 -9.20 19.91
N GLU A 16 -30.22 -8.89 20.77
CA GLU A 16 -28.91 -8.33 20.40
C GLU A 16 -28.16 -9.26 19.46
N THR A 17 -27.35 -8.67 18.57
CA THR A 17 -26.48 -9.43 17.67
C THR A 17 -25.29 -9.93 18.48
N VAL A 18 -24.98 -11.22 18.39
CA VAL A 18 -23.80 -11.84 18.99
C VAL A 18 -22.90 -12.34 17.86
N LEU A 19 -21.64 -11.91 17.86
CA LEU A 19 -20.60 -12.39 16.95
C LEU A 19 -19.49 -13.07 17.76
N VAL A 20 -18.97 -14.17 17.26
CA VAL A 20 -17.91 -14.95 17.93
C VAL A 20 -16.77 -15.23 16.96
N ASP A 21 -15.51 -15.02 17.39
CA ASP A 21 -14.34 -15.45 16.61
C ASP A 21 -14.18 -16.97 16.68
N GLY A 22 -14.81 -17.67 15.75
CA GLY A 22 -14.77 -19.13 15.70
C GLY A 22 -13.40 -19.70 15.35
N PHE A 23 -12.48 -18.91 14.77
CA PHE A 23 -11.09 -19.35 14.60
C PHE A 23 -10.37 -19.37 15.94
N ALA A 24 -10.52 -18.33 16.75
CA ALA A 24 -9.97 -18.31 18.10
C ALA A 24 -10.53 -19.46 18.97
N ALA A 25 -11.83 -19.72 18.89
CA ALA A 25 -12.45 -20.87 19.57
C ALA A 25 -11.85 -22.21 19.11
N ALA A 26 -11.68 -22.40 17.79
CA ALA A 26 -11.04 -23.59 17.24
C ALA A 26 -9.57 -23.74 17.69
N GLN A 27 -8.84 -22.63 17.82
CA GLN A 27 -7.46 -22.63 18.32
C GLN A 27 -7.38 -23.03 19.79
N ARG A 28 -8.25 -22.50 20.64
CA ARG A 28 -8.35 -22.90 22.05
C ARG A 28 -8.71 -24.37 22.19
N LEU A 29 -9.66 -24.85 21.40
CA LEU A 29 -10.00 -26.27 21.38
C LEU A 29 -8.80 -27.14 21.00
N ARG A 30 -8.01 -26.71 20.00
CA ARG A 30 -6.79 -27.41 19.57
C ARG A 30 -5.76 -27.55 20.69
N GLU A 31 -5.60 -26.51 21.50
CA GLU A 31 -4.65 -26.46 22.61
C GLU A 31 -5.13 -27.24 23.84
N GLN A 32 -6.40 -27.06 24.21
CA GLN A 32 -6.96 -27.61 25.44
C GLN A 32 -7.45 -29.04 25.29
N GLN A 33 -8.03 -29.39 24.13
CA GLN A 33 -8.69 -30.66 23.86
C GLN A 33 -8.34 -31.17 22.45
N PRO A 34 -7.09 -31.58 22.20
CA PRO A 34 -6.60 -31.95 20.87
C PRO A 34 -7.38 -33.10 20.23
N ASP A 35 -7.88 -34.05 21.03
CA ASP A 35 -8.72 -35.15 20.52
C ASP A 35 -10.09 -34.68 20.02
N ALA A 36 -10.71 -33.71 20.72
CA ALA A 36 -11.95 -33.09 20.27
C ALA A 36 -11.72 -32.32 18.96
N PHE A 37 -10.64 -31.53 18.89
CA PHE A 37 -10.25 -30.83 17.66
C PHE A 37 -10.00 -31.79 16.50
N ARG A 38 -9.33 -32.93 16.75
CA ARG A 38 -9.11 -33.98 15.74
C ARG A 38 -10.43 -34.54 15.22
N LEU A 39 -11.38 -34.85 16.10
CA LEU A 39 -12.70 -35.35 15.67
C LEU A 39 -13.44 -34.31 14.82
N LEU A 40 -13.48 -33.05 15.25
CA LEU A 40 -14.18 -31.98 14.52
C LEU A 40 -13.50 -31.56 13.21
N THR A 41 -12.25 -31.97 12.98
CA THR A 41 -11.50 -31.73 11.74
C THR A 41 -11.44 -32.94 10.80
N THR A 42 -11.81 -34.13 11.27
CA THR A 42 -11.69 -35.38 10.49
C THR A 42 -13.01 -36.12 10.27
N CYS A 43 -13.97 -35.98 11.19
CA CYS A 43 -15.30 -36.56 11.07
C CYS A 43 -16.24 -35.58 10.34
N PRO A 44 -16.86 -35.95 9.21
CA PRO A 44 -17.80 -35.09 8.51
C PRO A 44 -19.11 -34.94 9.30
N GLN A 45 -19.63 -33.72 9.38
CA GLN A 45 -21.00 -33.42 9.76
C GLN A 45 -21.88 -33.42 8.50
N PRO A 46 -22.88 -34.30 8.40
CA PRO A 46 -23.87 -34.22 7.34
C PRO A 46 -24.83 -33.03 7.55
N TYR A 47 -25.20 -32.38 6.46
CA TYR A 47 -26.22 -31.34 6.39
C TYR A 47 -27.21 -31.63 5.28
N ARG A 48 -28.48 -31.33 5.53
CA ARG A 48 -29.56 -31.43 4.55
C ARG A 48 -30.55 -30.28 4.71
N TYR A 49 -30.88 -29.63 3.60
CA TYR A 49 -31.93 -28.63 3.52
C TYR A 49 -32.91 -29.05 2.43
N VAL A 50 -34.20 -29.12 2.79
CA VAL A 50 -35.26 -29.49 1.86
C VAL A 50 -36.29 -28.37 1.81
N GLU A 51 -36.54 -27.84 0.62
CA GLU A 51 -37.65 -26.92 0.34
C GLU A 51 -38.57 -27.60 -0.68
N ALA A 52 -39.63 -28.23 -0.17
CA ALA A 52 -40.51 -29.07 -0.97
C ALA A 52 -41.29 -28.27 -2.03
N ALA A 53 -41.64 -27.02 -1.71
CA ALA A 53 -42.39 -26.15 -2.63
C ALA A 53 -41.56 -25.78 -3.87
N GLU A 54 -40.24 -25.68 -3.73
CA GLU A 54 -39.31 -25.31 -4.80
C GLU A 54 -38.58 -26.53 -5.39
N GLN A 55 -38.91 -27.75 -4.95
CA GLN A 55 -38.23 -29.00 -5.33
C GLN A 55 -36.71 -28.98 -5.10
N VAL A 56 -36.27 -28.35 -4.01
CA VAL A 56 -34.86 -28.24 -3.65
C VAL A 56 -34.51 -29.25 -2.55
N ASP A 57 -33.49 -30.09 -2.78
CA ASP A 57 -32.86 -30.97 -1.77
C ASP A 57 -31.33 -30.72 -1.82
N LEU A 58 -30.84 -29.86 -0.93
CA LEU A 58 -29.42 -29.55 -0.80
C LEU A 58 -28.80 -30.45 0.26
N ARG A 59 -27.65 -31.06 -0.06
CA ARG A 59 -26.90 -31.92 0.83
C ARG A 59 -25.43 -31.55 0.82
N ALA A 60 -24.81 -31.59 1.98
CA ALA A 60 -23.37 -31.42 2.14
C ALA A 60 -22.87 -32.29 3.28
N ALA A 61 -21.61 -32.71 3.22
CA ALA A 61 -20.95 -33.36 4.34
C ALA A 61 -19.52 -32.83 4.41
N HIS A 62 -19.17 -32.19 5.52
CA HIS A 62 -17.83 -31.68 5.77
C HIS A 62 -17.56 -31.62 7.27
N PRO A 63 -16.29 -31.64 7.71
CA PRO A 63 -15.96 -31.42 9.12
C PRO A 63 -16.45 -30.04 9.60
N ILE A 64 -16.71 -29.91 10.90
CA ILE A 64 -17.08 -28.61 11.52
C ILE A 64 -15.95 -27.61 11.35
N ILE A 65 -14.69 -28.06 11.48
CA ILE A 65 -13.50 -27.24 11.35
C ILE A 65 -12.70 -27.75 10.15
N SER A 66 -12.56 -26.92 9.12
CA SER A 66 -11.73 -27.26 7.94
C SER A 66 -10.32 -26.72 8.11
N LEU A 67 -9.35 -27.46 7.59
CA LEU A 67 -7.93 -27.11 7.61
C LEU A 67 -7.35 -27.00 6.20
N ASP A 68 -6.35 -26.15 6.01
CA ASP A 68 -5.48 -26.20 4.82
C ASP A 68 -4.42 -27.32 4.92
N THR A 69 -3.60 -27.44 3.88
CA THR A 69 -2.48 -28.40 3.82
C THR A 69 -1.39 -28.14 4.87
N ARG A 70 -1.33 -26.92 5.42
CA ARG A 70 -0.42 -26.50 6.48
C ARG A 70 -1.05 -26.62 7.88
N LYS A 71 -2.25 -27.20 7.99
CA LYS A 71 -3.00 -27.39 9.25
C LYS A 71 -3.48 -26.08 9.89
N ASN A 72 -3.62 -25.01 9.11
CA ASN A 72 -4.28 -23.78 9.56
C ASN A 72 -5.80 -23.92 9.43
N VAL A 73 -6.55 -23.33 10.35
CA VAL A 73 -8.02 -23.28 10.28
C VAL A 73 -8.46 -22.38 9.13
N THR A 74 -9.26 -22.92 8.22
CA THR A 74 -9.76 -22.19 7.02
C THR A 74 -11.25 -21.92 7.06
N SER A 75 -12.02 -22.75 7.78
CA SER A 75 -13.42 -22.49 8.06
C SER A 75 -13.90 -23.15 9.33
N ILE A 76 -14.87 -22.53 10.00
CA ILE A 76 -15.72 -23.14 11.01
C ILE A 76 -17.17 -23.07 10.51
N GLN A 77 -17.84 -24.22 10.42
CA GLN A 77 -19.16 -24.34 9.84
C GLN A 77 -20.04 -25.11 10.82
N LEU A 78 -20.89 -24.38 11.53
CA LEU A 78 -21.77 -24.91 12.55
C LEU A 78 -23.18 -24.38 12.30
N ASN A 79 -24.09 -25.28 11.91
CA ASN A 79 -25.48 -24.93 11.62
C ASN A 79 -26.41 -26.03 12.13
N ASN A 80 -27.06 -25.76 13.25
CA ASN A 80 -27.93 -26.75 13.89
C ASN A 80 -29.24 -26.98 13.11
N ARG A 81 -29.69 -26.00 12.30
CA ARG A 81 -30.97 -26.08 11.58
C ARG A 81 -30.94 -27.11 10.46
N SER A 82 -29.84 -27.21 9.74
CA SER A 82 -29.67 -28.14 8.62
C SER A 82 -28.84 -29.35 8.97
N ALA A 83 -28.36 -29.50 10.21
CA ALA A 83 -27.60 -30.66 10.63
C ALA A 83 -28.44 -31.94 10.44
N ALA A 84 -27.92 -32.87 9.65
CA ALA A 84 -28.52 -34.18 9.43
C ALA A 84 -27.92 -35.22 10.42
N PRO A 85 -28.54 -36.40 10.59
CA PRO A 85 -28.03 -37.45 11.45
C PRO A 85 -26.57 -37.81 11.12
N LEU A 86 -25.78 -38.11 12.16
CA LEU A 86 -24.38 -38.49 12.00
C LEU A 86 -24.25 -39.85 11.31
N GLU A 87 -23.37 -39.91 10.30
CA GLU A 87 -23.01 -41.12 9.59
C GLU A 87 -21.65 -41.64 10.12
N LEU A 88 -21.59 -41.95 11.42
CA LEU A 88 -20.39 -42.42 12.11
C LEU A 88 -20.62 -43.80 12.73
N PRO A 89 -19.57 -44.61 12.95
CA PRO A 89 -19.65 -45.81 13.78
C PRO A 89 -20.21 -45.48 15.17
N ALA A 90 -21.02 -46.37 15.73
CA ALA A 90 -21.75 -46.12 16.98
C ALA A 90 -20.84 -45.71 18.14
N GLU A 91 -19.64 -46.31 18.20
CA GLU A 91 -18.62 -46.01 19.20
C GLU A 91 -17.99 -44.61 19.06
N GLN A 92 -18.13 -43.95 17.91
CA GLN A 92 -17.61 -42.61 17.65
C GLN A 92 -18.67 -41.50 17.83
N VAL A 93 -19.95 -41.85 17.87
CA VAL A 93 -21.05 -40.88 18.00
C VAL A 93 -20.96 -40.10 19.31
N GLU A 94 -20.81 -40.79 20.44
CA GLU A 94 -20.70 -40.11 21.75
C GLU A 94 -19.44 -39.24 21.85
N PRO A 95 -18.21 -39.72 21.51
CA PRO A 95 -17.03 -38.89 21.45
C PRO A 95 -17.19 -37.64 20.58
N TYR A 96 -17.85 -37.75 19.43
CA TYR A 96 -18.09 -36.63 18.54
C TYR A 96 -19.02 -35.58 19.16
N TYR A 97 -20.11 -36.00 19.82
CA TYR A 97 -20.97 -35.06 20.56
C TYR A 97 -20.26 -34.40 21.73
N ARG A 98 -19.39 -35.12 22.46
CA ARG A 98 -18.54 -34.51 23.50
C ARG A 98 -17.60 -33.46 22.90
N ALA A 99 -17.03 -33.73 21.73
CA ALA A 99 -16.18 -32.79 21.01
C ALA A 99 -16.96 -31.53 20.57
N LEU A 100 -18.19 -31.69 20.06
CA LEU A 100 -19.09 -30.57 19.78
C LEU A 100 -19.37 -29.74 21.03
N GLY A 101 -19.64 -30.38 22.17
CA GLY A 101 -19.85 -29.70 23.45
C GLY A 101 -18.63 -28.91 23.92
N ALA A 102 -17.42 -29.46 23.74
CA ALA A 102 -16.17 -28.76 24.02
C ALA A 102 -15.99 -27.51 23.15
N LEU A 103 -16.26 -27.60 21.85
CA LEU A 103 -16.25 -26.42 20.98
C LEU A 103 -17.31 -25.40 21.38
N TRP A 104 -18.50 -25.86 21.78
CA TRP A 104 -19.59 -24.98 22.22
C TRP A 104 -19.22 -24.18 23.47
N ALA A 105 -18.53 -24.80 24.43
CA ALA A 105 -18.02 -24.10 25.61
C ALA A 105 -17.02 -22.99 25.25
N GLU A 106 -16.16 -23.20 24.26
CA GLU A 106 -15.27 -22.15 23.74
C GLU A 106 -16.05 -21.03 23.06
N ILE A 107 -17.06 -21.36 22.25
CA ILE A 107 -17.93 -20.37 21.58
C ILE A 107 -18.70 -19.51 22.60
N GLU A 108 -19.09 -20.11 23.73
CA GLU A 108 -19.80 -19.42 24.81
C GLU A 108 -18.87 -18.59 25.73
N SER A 109 -17.56 -18.64 25.51
CA SER A 109 -16.60 -17.87 26.31
C SER A 109 -16.77 -16.36 26.08
N PRO A 110 -17.06 -15.55 27.13
CA PRO A 110 -17.41 -14.13 26.97
C PRO A 110 -16.34 -13.29 26.29
N ASP A 111 -15.07 -13.67 26.42
CA ASP A 111 -13.93 -12.96 25.84
C ASP A 111 -13.74 -13.22 24.33
N LEU A 112 -14.45 -14.19 23.76
CA LEU A 112 -14.53 -14.42 22.32
C LEU A 112 -15.78 -13.80 21.67
N GLN A 113 -16.68 -13.23 22.47
CA GLN A 113 -17.95 -12.69 22.00
C GLN A 113 -17.94 -11.17 21.93
N ILE A 114 -18.58 -10.65 20.89
CA ILE A 114 -18.96 -9.24 20.79
C ILE A 114 -20.48 -9.20 20.65
N THR A 115 -21.12 -8.46 21.55
CA THR A 115 -22.58 -8.31 21.58
C THR A 115 -22.93 -6.84 21.43
N PHE A 116 -23.88 -6.55 20.54
CA PHE A 116 -24.34 -5.19 20.32
C PHE A 116 -25.76 -5.15 19.73
N PRO A 117 -26.52 -4.07 19.99
CA PRO A 117 -27.77 -3.82 19.30
C PRO A 117 -27.47 -3.32 17.89
N LEU A 118 -28.07 -3.95 16.87
CA LEU A 118 -28.04 -3.46 15.50
C LEU A 118 -29.26 -2.55 15.27
N LYS A 119 -29.00 -1.26 15.02
CA LYS A 119 -30.01 -0.23 14.83
C LYS A 119 -30.50 -0.15 13.38
N GLU A 120 -31.60 0.55 13.17
CA GLU A 120 -32.11 0.84 11.84
C GLU A 120 -31.07 1.61 11.00
N GLY A 121 -30.88 1.20 9.75
CA GLY A 121 -29.89 1.76 8.84
C GLY A 121 -28.47 1.23 9.00
N GLU A 122 -28.18 0.44 10.05
CA GLU A 122 -26.86 -0.14 10.25
C GLU A 122 -26.68 -1.45 9.48
N VAL A 123 -25.47 -1.66 8.97
CA VAL A 123 -25.08 -2.88 8.26
C VAL A 123 -23.92 -3.54 8.97
N VAL A 124 -24.05 -4.85 9.19
CA VAL A 124 -22.97 -5.71 9.66
C VAL A 124 -22.57 -6.66 8.55
N MET A 125 -21.27 -6.68 8.26
CA MET A 125 -20.65 -7.59 7.31
C MET A 125 -19.52 -8.34 8.01
N PHE A 126 -19.51 -9.66 7.85
CA PHE A 126 -18.47 -10.53 8.41
C PHE A 126 -18.24 -11.73 7.51
N HIS A 127 -17.07 -12.35 7.68
CA HIS A 127 -16.71 -13.57 6.96
C HIS A 127 -17.37 -14.78 7.63
N ASN A 128 -18.44 -15.30 7.02
CA ASN A 128 -19.28 -16.36 7.59
C ASN A 128 -18.55 -17.69 7.85
N ASN A 129 -17.39 -17.90 7.23
CA ASN A 129 -16.56 -19.09 7.47
C ASN A 129 -15.63 -18.93 8.68
N ARG A 130 -15.53 -17.74 9.28
CA ARG A 130 -14.71 -17.47 10.48
C ARG A 130 -15.57 -17.06 11.67
N VAL A 131 -16.50 -16.15 11.43
CA VAL A 131 -17.31 -15.54 12.47
C VAL A 131 -18.61 -16.33 12.60
N LEU A 132 -18.79 -16.95 13.76
CA LEU A 132 -20.09 -17.50 14.15
C LEU A 132 -20.96 -16.35 14.61
N HIS A 133 -22.27 -16.48 14.42
CA HIS A 133 -23.20 -15.41 14.73
C HIS A 133 -24.53 -15.97 15.25
N GLY A 134 -25.13 -15.23 16.15
CA GLY A 134 -26.39 -15.58 16.79
C GLY A 134 -27.08 -14.33 17.32
N ARG A 135 -28.14 -14.55 18.09
CA ARG A 135 -28.88 -13.48 18.75
C ARG A 135 -29.23 -13.87 20.17
N SER A 136 -29.26 -12.89 21.07
CA SER A 136 -29.78 -13.09 22.42
C SER A 136 -31.30 -13.31 22.40
N ALA A 137 -31.87 -13.73 23.54
CA ALA A 137 -33.30 -14.04 23.66
C ALA A 137 -34.19 -12.82 23.32
N PHE A 138 -35.41 -13.10 22.82
CA PHE A 138 -36.40 -12.08 22.47
C PHE A 138 -37.44 -11.92 23.59
N THR A 139 -37.81 -10.68 23.87
CA THR A 139 -39.05 -10.34 24.57
C THR A 139 -40.17 -10.21 23.53
N ALA A 140 -41.31 -10.83 23.78
CA ALA A 140 -42.46 -10.76 22.87
C ALA A 140 -43.05 -9.33 22.86
N GLY A 141 -43.42 -8.81 21.68
CA GLY A 141 -44.19 -7.55 21.57
C GLY A 141 -43.79 -6.61 20.44
N HIS A 142 -42.65 -6.81 19.77
CA HIS A 142 -42.14 -5.91 18.74
C HIS A 142 -41.83 -6.63 17.42
N ALA A 143 -42.32 -6.11 16.29
CA ALA A 143 -41.96 -6.59 14.96
C ALA A 143 -40.59 -6.03 14.56
N ARG A 144 -39.64 -6.88 14.18
CA ARG A 144 -38.30 -6.49 13.73
C ARG A 144 -37.94 -7.20 12.43
N HIS A 145 -37.33 -6.46 11.51
CA HIS A 145 -36.82 -6.88 10.21
C HIS A 145 -35.29 -6.95 10.25
N LEU A 146 -34.75 -8.07 9.79
CA LEU A 146 -33.32 -8.23 9.58
C LEU A 146 -33.14 -8.81 8.19
N GLN A 147 -32.32 -8.16 7.39
CA GLN A 147 -32.10 -8.54 6.03
C GLN A 147 -30.87 -9.52 5.98
N GLY A 148 -31.00 -10.72 5.31
CA GLY A 148 -30.01 -11.83 5.00
C GLY A 148 -29.60 -12.13 3.49
N CYS A 149 -28.33 -12.13 3.07
CA CYS A 149 -27.73 -12.12 1.69
C CYS A 149 -26.24 -12.47 1.76
N TYR A 150 -25.81 -13.28 0.80
CA TYR A 150 -24.48 -13.86 0.76
C TYR A 150 -23.77 -13.37 -0.49
N VAL A 151 -22.47 -13.11 -0.36
CA VAL A 151 -21.60 -12.79 -1.48
C VAL A 151 -20.66 -13.95 -1.66
N ASP A 152 -20.50 -14.40 -2.90
CA ASP A 152 -19.53 -15.43 -3.22
C ASP A 152 -18.11 -14.92 -2.92
N LYS A 153 -17.38 -15.68 -2.11
CA LYS A 153 -16.04 -15.29 -1.65
C LYS A 153 -15.07 -15.21 -2.83
N ASP A 154 -15.17 -16.13 -3.79
CA ASP A 154 -14.25 -16.18 -4.91
C ASP A 154 -14.49 -15.00 -5.85
N ALA A 155 -15.75 -14.62 -6.10
CA ALA A 155 -16.11 -13.42 -6.84
C ALA A 155 -15.57 -12.15 -6.16
N LEU A 156 -15.76 -12.00 -4.84
CA LEU A 156 -15.22 -10.86 -4.08
C LEU A 156 -13.70 -10.83 -4.17
N GLN A 157 -13.03 -11.94 -3.87
CA GLN A 157 -11.57 -12.01 -3.90
C GLN A 157 -11.01 -11.83 -5.32
N SER A 158 -11.71 -12.29 -6.34
CA SER A 158 -11.32 -12.08 -7.75
C SER A 158 -11.46 -10.61 -8.14
N ALA A 159 -12.58 -9.97 -7.79
CA ALA A 159 -12.76 -8.54 -8.02
C ALA A 159 -11.72 -7.72 -7.26
N THR A 160 -11.45 -8.06 -5.99
CA THR A 160 -10.36 -7.44 -5.23
C THR A 160 -9.02 -7.64 -5.92
N ARG A 161 -8.66 -8.86 -6.35
CA ARG A 161 -7.39 -9.09 -7.07
C ARG A 161 -7.31 -8.35 -8.39
N ALA A 162 -8.40 -8.24 -9.16
CA ALA A 162 -8.42 -7.53 -10.43
C ALA A 162 -8.28 -6.01 -10.23
N LEU A 163 -9.07 -5.43 -9.32
CA LEU A 163 -9.00 -4.02 -8.95
C LEU A 163 -7.68 -3.68 -8.26
N SER A 164 -7.18 -4.57 -7.40
CA SER A 164 -5.86 -4.45 -6.82
C SER A 164 -4.80 -4.59 -7.90
N ALA A 165 -4.92 -5.44 -8.93
CA ALA A 165 -3.95 -5.53 -10.02
C ALA A 165 -3.95 -4.31 -10.96
N GLU A 166 -5.07 -3.60 -11.07
CA GLU A 166 -5.14 -2.27 -11.67
C GLU A 166 -4.33 -1.23 -10.85
N ILE A 167 -4.02 -1.54 -9.59
CA ILE A 167 -3.25 -0.72 -8.65
C ILE A 167 -1.80 -1.28 -8.43
N GLU A 168 -1.62 -2.61 -8.28
CA GLU A 168 -0.41 -3.38 -7.92
C GLU A 168 -0.54 -4.93 -8.11
N PRO A 169 0.50 -5.66 -8.55
CA PRO A 169 0.52 -7.14 -8.55
C PRO A 169 0.83 -7.76 -7.16
N SER A 170 0.13 -8.85 -6.78
CA SER A 170 0.30 -9.58 -5.50
C SER A 170 0.85 -11.02 -5.69
N PRO A 171 1.80 -11.51 -4.86
CA PRO A 171 2.52 -10.77 -3.82
C PRO A 171 3.35 -9.62 -4.41
N PRO A 172 3.62 -8.54 -3.64
CA PRO A 172 4.39 -7.41 -4.16
C PRO A 172 5.74 -7.95 -4.61
N SER A 173 6.00 -7.82 -5.91
CA SER A 173 7.32 -8.20 -6.43
C SER A 173 8.40 -7.34 -5.76
N PRO A 174 9.69 -7.73 -5.81
CA PRO A 174 10.78 -6.86 -5.38
C PRO A 174 10.69 -5.44 -5.97
N PHE A 175 10.24 -5.30 -7.22
CA PHE A 175 10.03 -4.00 -7.87
C PHE A 175 8.95 -3.16 -7.19
N SER A 176 7.93 -3.78 -6.58
CA SER A 176 6.78 -3.09 -5.98
C SER A 176 7.20 -2.56 -4.63
N LEU A 177 7.96 -3.35 -3.88
CA LEU A 177 8.62 -2.91 -2.65
C LEU A 177 9.58 -1.74 -2.91
N THR A 178 10.35 -1.78 -4.01
CA THR A 178 11.21 -0.65 -4.41
C THR A 178 10.40 0.61 -4.69
N VAL A 179 9.33 0.52 -5.51
CA VAL A 179 8.48 1.69 -5.82
C VAL A 179 7.82 2.23 -4.55
N GLN A 180 7.29 1.36 -3.69
CA GLN A 180 6.71 1.76 -2.40
C GLN A 180 7.73 2.45 -1.50
N ASN A 181 8.99 1.97 -1.47
CA ASN A 181 10.06 2.63 -0.72
C ASN A 181 10.34 4.03 -1.25
N ILE A 182 10.43 4.22 -2.57
CA ILE A 182 10.66 5.54 -3.18
C ILE A 182 9.51 6.49 -2.84
N LEU A 183 8.26 6.06 -3.00
CA LEU A 183 7.09 6.87 -2.65
C LEU A 183 7.11 7.27 -1.18
N LYS A 184 7.44 6.33 -0.29
CA LYS A 184 7.56 6.59 1.14
C LYS A 184 8.68 7.57 1.48
N VAL A 185 9.80 7.53 0.75
CA VAL A 185 10.88 8.51 0.88
C VAL A 185 10.38 9.88 0.43
N LEU A 186 9.73 9.99 -0.72
CA LEU A 186 9.16 11.27 -1.21
C LEU A 186 8.14 11.86 -0.22
N GLU A 187 7.29 11.03 0.37
CA GLU A 187 6.30 11.44 1.37
C GLU A 187 6.92 12.08 2.62
N THR A 188 8.18 11.75 2.98
CA THR A 188 8.86 12.45 4.08
C THR A 188 9.15 13.91 3.76
N GLY A 189 9.18 14.27 2.48
CA GLY A 189 9.35 15.65 2.01
C GLY A 189 8.23 16.59 2.44
N ALA A 190 7.05 16.08 2.83
CA ALA A 190 5.97 16.90 3.39
C ALA A 190 6.34 17.54 4.75
N ALA A 191 7.38 17.04 5.42
CA ALA A 191 7.90 17.58 6.67
C ALA A 191 9.12 18.51 6.47
N GLU A 192 9.59 18.68 5.22
CA GLU A 192 10.78 19.45 4.89
C GLU A 192 10.38 20.65 4.00
N MET A 193 10.64 21.87 4.47
CA MET A 193 10.32 23.08 3.72
C MET A 193 11.26 23.23 2.51
N TYR A 194 10.67 23.54 1.36
CA TYR A 194 11.37 23.94 0.14
C TYR A 194 11.27 25.47 -0.03
N GLY A 195 12.31 26.18 0.39
CA GLY A 195 12.24 27.64 0.50
C GLY A 195 11.22 28.05 1.58
N GLU A 196 10.35 29.03 1.27
CA GLU A 196 9.48 29.66 2.28
C GLU A 196 8.00 29.25 2.21
N ALA A 197 7.50 28.79 1.06
CA ALA A 197 6.04 28.70 0.80
C ALA A 197 5.52 27.31 0.39
N LEU A 198 6.41 26.34 0.13
CA LEU A 198 6.03 24.99 -0.26
C LEU A 198 6.95 23.97 0.42
N ASP A 199 6.48 22.75 0.60
CA ASP A 199 7.31 21.64 1.06
C ASP A 199 7.98 20.91 -0.13
N THR A 200 9.01 20.11 0.17
CA THR A 200 9.79 19.39 -0.86
C THR A 200 8.94 18.38 -1.63
N LEU A 201 7.90 17.82 -1.00
CA LEU A 201 6.98 16.90 -1.66
C LEU A 201 6.11 17.65 -2.69
N GLN A 202 5.54 18.79 -2.32
CA GLN A 202 4.76 19.65 -3.21
C GLN A 202 5.59 20.08 -4.42
N HIS A 203 6.84 20.50 -4.20
CA HIS A 203 7.79 20.83 -5.27
C HIS A 203 7.96 19.66 -6.25
N SER A 204 8.30 18.49 -5.72
CA SER A 204 8.53 17.27 -6.50
C SER A 204 7.31 16.86 -7.33
N LEU A 205 6.11 16.91 -6.74
CA LEU A 205 4.85 16.56 -7.40
C LEU A 205 4.50 17.56 -8.51
N GLN A 206 4.75 18.85 -8.30
CA GLN A 206 4.54 19.88 -9.31
C GLN A 206 5.50 19.72 -10.49
N ALA A 207 6.79 19.47 -10.25
CA ALA A 207 7.77 19.25 -11.32
C ALA A 207 7.41 18.03 -12.17
N ALA A 208 7.03 16.92 -11.53
CA ALA A 208 6.56 15.72 -12.20
C ALA A 208 5.27 15.96 -13.01
N HIS A 209 4.35 16.77 -12.46
CA HIS A 209 3.12 17.14 -13.12
C HIS A 209 3.37 17.98 -14.38
N CYS A 210 4.28 18.97 -14.31
CA CYS A 210 4.70 19.76 -15.46
C CYS A 210 5.31 18.88 -16.57
N ALA A 211 6.23 17.98 -16.21
CA ALA A 211 6.83 17.04 -17.17
C ALA A 211 5.77 16.13 -17.83
N ARG A 212 4.84 15.59 -17.03
CA ARG A 212 3.75 14.74 -17.51
C ARG A 212 2.81 15.51 -18.45
N HIS A 213 2.46 16.74 -18.12
CA HIS A 213 1.60 17.59 -18.96
C HIS A 213 2.28 18.05 -20.26
N ALA A 214 3.60 18.18 -20.25
CA ALA A 214 4.38 18.45 -21.46
C ALA A 214 4.49 17.24 -22.40
N GLY A 215 3.99 16.05 -22.00
CA GLY A 215 4.04 14.84 -22.80
C GLY A 215 5.43 14.18 -22.83
N GLU A 216 6.26 14.43 -21.81
CA GLU A 216 7.57 13.82 -21.71
C GLU A 216 7.51 12.30 -21.51
N ALA A 217 8.62 11.63 -21.82
CA ALA A 217 8.76 10.19 -21.58
C ALA A 217 8.66 9.86 -20.07
N ASP A 218 8.22 8.64 -19.74
CA ASP A 218 8.05 8.19 -18.35
C ASP A 218 9.36 8.38 -17.54
N GLU A 219 10.54 8.17 -18.15
CA GLU A 219 11.85 8.36 -17.52
C GLU A 219 12.10 9.82 -17.09
N VAL A 220 11.66 10.79 -17.90
CA VAL A 220 11.79 12.22 -17.59
C VAL A 220 10.79 12.63 -16.52
N VAL A 221 9.57 12.07 -16.53
CA VAL A 221 8.57 12.29 -15.48
C VAL A 221 9.08 11.76 -14.14
N VAL A 222 9.71 10.57 -14.11
CA VAL A 222 10.35 10.02 -12.91
C VAL A 222 11.53 10.87 -12.48
N ALA A 223 12.39 11.30 -13.40
CA ALA A 223 13.52 12.15 -13.06
C ALA A 223 13.05 13.48 -12.46
N ALA A 224 12.00 14.12 -13.01
CA ALA A 224 11.41 15.33 -12.46
C ALA A 224 10.79 15.10 -11.07
N LEU A 225 10.11 13.97 -10.85
CA LEU A 225 9.55 13.60 -9.55
C LEU A 225 10.63 13.41 -8.48
N CYS A 226 11.81 12.90 -8.85
CA CYS A 226 12.85 12.49 -7.91
C CYS A 226 14.10 13.39 -7.93
N HIS A 227 14.10 14.51 -8.66
CA HIS A 227 15.32 15.31 -8.86
C HIS A 227 15.91 15.85 -7.55
N ASP A 228 15.03 16.19 -6.60
CA ASP A 228 15.38 16.70 -5.27
C ASP A 228 15.31 15.65 -4.15
N VAL A 229 15.13 14.36 -4.48
CA VAL A 229 15.03 13.29 -3.47
C VAL A 229 16.28 13.22 -2.58
N GLY A 230 17.44 13.66 -3.10
CA GLY A 230 18.70 13.73 -2.36
C GLY A 230 18.74 14.81 -1.27
N HIS A 231 17.77 15.71 -1.21
CA HIS A 231 17.61 16.64 -0.07
C HIS A 231 16.96 15.98 1.15
N LEU A 232 16.23 14.87 0.96
CA LEU A 232 15.46 14.24 2.00
C LEU A 232 16.35 13.44 2.95
N GLU A 233 16.18 13.65 4.26
CA GLU A 233 16.97 12.92 5.26
C GLU A 233 16.76 11.40 5.16
N ALA A 234 15.56 10.96 4.79
CA ALA A 234 15.25 9.55 4.55
C ALA A 234 16.10 8.94 3.42
N CYS A 235 16.33 9.68 2.33
CA CYS A 235 17.21 9.25 1.24
C CYS A 235 18.65 9.14 1.73
N VAL A 236 19.16 10.19 2.37
CA VAL A 236 20.54 10.24 2.88
C VAL A 236 20.82 9.12 3.88
N ARG A 237 19.89 8.83 4.79
CA ARG A 237 20.03 7.73 5.76
C ARG A 237 20.13 6.36 5.07
N GLN A 238 19.34 6.11 4.03
CA GLN A 238 19.41 4.84 3.30
C GLN A 238 20.77 4.66 2.61
N LEU A 239 21.34 5.73 2.05
CA LEU A 239 22.68 5.73 1.45
C LEU A 239 23.78 5.54 2.51
N SER A 240 23.70 6.25 3.64
CA SER A 240 24.71 6.20 4.71
C SER A 240 24.75 4.85 5.44
N VAL A 241 23.59 4.21 5.65
CA VAL A 241 23.52 2.85 6.21
C VAL A 241 24.20 1.84 5.29
N ALA A 242 24.13 2.03 3.97
CA ALA A 242 24.80 1.17 3.00
C ALA A 242 26.32 1.43 2.92
N ALA A 243 26.79 2.64 3.23
CA ALA A 243 28.18 3.06 3.01
C ALA A 243 29.14 2.88 4.20
N GLY A 244 28.64 2.69 5.43
CA GLY A 244 29.45 2.31 6.61
C GLY A 244 30.61 3.26 6.99
N GLY A 245 30.59 4.53 6.56
CA GLY A 245 31.71 5.48 6.69
C GLY A 245 31.40 6.75 7.49
N SER A 246 32.45 7.50 7.85
CA SER A 246 32.43 8.70 8.70
C SER A 246 32.20 10.04 7.97
N ASP A 247 32.14 10.04 6.63
CA ASP A 247 31.86 11.24 5.82
C ASP A 247 30.36 11.35 5.53
N ALA A 248 29.59 11.74 6.54
CA ALA A 248 28.17 12.00 6.38
C ALA A 248 27.95 13.24 5.48
N PRO A 249 27.00 13.21 4.52
CA PRO A 249 26.67 14.38 3.71
C PRO A 249 26.32 15.60 4.58
N GLN A 250 26.90 16.75 4.25
CA GLN A 250 26.69 18.00 5.00
C GLN A 250 25.48 18.76 4.48
N LYS A 251 24.77 19.44 5.39
CA LYS A 251 23.71 20.38 5.03
C LYS A 251 24.34 21.72 4.60
N MET A 252 23.87 22.25 3.48
CA MET A 252 24.17 23.61 3.02
C MET A 252 23.37 24.61 3.85
N LEU A 253 24.01 25.70 4.24
CA LEU A 253 23.40 26.76 5.05
C LEU A 253 23.41 28.08 4.28
N ALA A 254 22.30 28.82 4.31
CA ALA A 254 22.18 30.13 3.69
C ALA A 254 23.14 31.15 4.33
N SER A 255 23.68 32.06 3.52
CA SER A 255 24.67 33.05 3.94
C SER A 255 24.08 34.31 4.60
N GLY A 256 22.75 34.51 4.54
CA GLY A 256 22.08 35.69 5.10
C GLY A 256 21.67 36.77 4.11
N GLU A 257 21.88 36.59 2.80
CA GLU A 257 21.57 37.62 1.79
C GLU A 257 20.13 37.53 1.29
N GLU A 258 19.70 36.35 0.81
CA GLU A 258 18.33 36.11 0.32
C GLU A 258 17.44 35.36 1.31
N LEU A 259 18.05 34.67 2.28
CA LEU A 259 17.39 33.87 3.33
C LEU A 259 18.10 34.11 4.67
N GLU A 260 17.44 33.84 5.80
CA GLU A 260 18.05 33.95 7.13
C GLU A 260 19.35 33.13 7.24
N ALA A 261 20.40 33.74 7.79
CA ALA A 261 21.70 33.10 7.91
C ALA A 261 21.61 31.84 8.80
N GLY A 262 22.12 30.71 8.30
CA GLY A 262 22.03 29.43 9.01
C GLY A 262 20.76 28.62 8.71
N THR A 263 19.85 29.11 7.87
CA THR A 263 18.74 28.30 7.35
C THR A 263 19.29 27.21 6.43
N SER A 264 18.91 25.96 6.68
CA SER A 264 19.28 24.81 5.86
C SER A 264 18.61 24.90 4.48
N VAL A 265 19.41 24.85 3.41
CA VAL A 265 18.93 24.83 2.02
C VAL A 265 19.12 23.46 1.36
N GLY A 266 19.21 22.41 2.18
CA GLY A 266 19.32 21.01 1.75
C GLY A 266 20.74 20.46 1.83
N TYR A 267 20.95 19.21 1.40
CA TYR A 267 22.27 18.57 1.40
C TYR A 267 23.16 19.00 0.23
N GLU A 268 24.46 19.17 0.51
CA GLU A 268 25.47 19.34 -0.52
C GLU A 268 25.52 18.09 -1.42
N GLY A 269 25.52 18.30 -2.73
CA GLY A 269 25.55 17.20 -3.70
C GLY A 269 24.25 16.40 -3.80
N HIS A 270 23.10 16.97 -3.41
CA HIS A 270 21.79 16.31 -3.51
C HIS A 270 21.49 15.71 -4.90
N GLU A 271 21.97 16.33 -5.97
CA GLU A 271 21.83 15.82 -7.33
C GLU A 271 22.55 14.48 -7.51
N ARG A 272 23.73 14.33 -6.90
CA ARG A 272 24.51 13.08 -6.88
C ARG A 272 23.90 12.06 -5.94
N LEU A 273 23.45 12.48 -4.76
CA LEU A 273 22.79 11.61 -3.77
C LEU A 273 21.50 11.03 -4.33
N GLY A 274 20.66 11.87 -4.94
CA GLY A 274 19.42 11.44 -5.58
C GLY A 274 19.66 10.50 -6.75
N ALA A 275 20.63 10.82 -7.62
CA ALA A 275 21.03 9.94 -8.72
C ALA A 275 21.51 8.57 -8.21
N GLN A 276 22.36 8.55 -7.18
CA GLN A 276 22.87 7.32 -6.57
C GLN A 276 21.75 6.48 -5.94
N PHE A 277 20.81 7.12 -5.24
CA PHE A 277 19.65 6.46 -4.65
C PHE A 277 18.80 5.76 -5.72
N MET A 278 18.53 6.45 -6.84
CA MET A 278 17.74 5.87 -7.94
C MET A 278 18.48 4.70 -8.62
N LEU A 279 19.80 4.78 -8.79
CA LEU A 279 20.60 3.67 -9.30
C LEU A 279 20.57 2.46 -8.36
N GLN A 280 20.69 2.66 -7.04
CA GLN A 280 20.58 1.58 -6.06
C GLN A 280 19.18 0.95 -6.03
N CYS A 281 18.15 1.73 -6.36
CA CYS A 281 16.80 1.23 -6.57
C CYS A 281 16.61 0.48 -7.90
N GLY A 282 17.62 0.42 -8.78
CA GLY A 282 17.58 -0.31 -10.04
C GLY A 282 16.96 0.46 -11.22
N PHE A 283 16.80 1.78 -11.11
CA PHE A 283 16.33 2.62 -12.21
C PHE A 283 17.39 2.76 -13.31
N PRO A 284 16.98 3.01 -14.58
CA PRO A 284 17.91 3.09 -15.69
C PRO A 284 18.82 4.32 -15.57
N GLY A 285 20.04 4.22 -16.10
CA GLY A 285 21.07 5.27 -16.00
C GLY A 285 20.59 6.65 -16.46
N VAL A 286 19.74 6.71 -17.49
CA VAL A 286 19.15 7.97 -17.98
C VAL A 286 18.38 8.74 -16.89
N VAL A 287 17.66 8.05 -15.99
CA VAL A 287 16.95 8.72 -14.88
C VAL A 287 17.96 9.36 -13.93
N ALA A 288 19.01 8.63 -13.58
CA ALA A 288 20.07 9.13 -12.71
C ALA A 288 20.87 10.27 -13.34
N GLU A 289 21.17 10.20 -14.64
CA GLU A 289 21.87 11.26 -15.38
C GLU A 289 21.04 12.55 -15.47
N LEU A 290 19.72 12.44 -15.65
CA LEU A 290 18.83 13.58 -15.65
C LEU A 290 18.76 14.23 -14.25
N ILE A 291 18.58 13.42 -13.20
CA ILE A 291 18.61 13.88 -11.81
C ILE A 291 19.94 14.56 -11.51
N ASN A 292 21.08 13.94 -11.83
CA ASN A 292 22.39 14.53 -11.56
C ASN A 292 22.61 15.85 -12.34
N GLY A 293 22.10 15.92 -13.56
CA GLY A 293 22.32 17.06 -14.47
C GLY A 293 21.49 18.31 -14.18
N HIS A 294 20.54 18.28 -13.25
CA HIS A 294 19.64 19.42 -13.04
C HIS A 294 20.34 20.65 -12.41
N VAL A 295 21.40 20.43 -11.63
CA VAL A 295 22.26 21.52 -11.11
C VAL A 295 23.14 22.10 -12.23
N GLU A 296 23.72 21.23 -13.07
CA GLU A 296 24.50 21.65 -14.24
C GLU A 296 23.64 22.50 -15.19
N ALA A 297 22.40 22.05 -15.46
CA ALA A 297 21.44 22.78 -16.28
C ALA A 297 21.15 24.19 -15.73
N LYS A 298 21.04 24.35 -14.40
CA LYS A 298 20.92 25.68 -13.77
C LYS A 298 22.13 26.55 -14.08
N ARG A 299 23.34 26.05 -13.80
CA ARG A 299 24.59 26.80 -14.01
C ARG A 299 24.79 27.19 -15.48
N TYR A 300 24.43 26.30 -16.40
CA TYR A 300 24.42 26.55 -17.84
C TYR A 300 23.44 27.66 -18.21
N LEU A 301 22.18 27.59 -17.76
CA LEU A 301 21.14 28.57 -18.11
C LEU A 301 21.48 29.97 -17.60
N VAL A 302 22.03 30.09 -16.39
CA VAL A 302 22.48 31.38 -15.84
C VAL A 302 23.57 31.99 -16.72
N ARG A 303 24.52 31.19 -17.22
CA ARG A 303 25.58 31.66 -18.14
C ARG A 303 25.05 31.98 -19.54
N ALA A 304 24.22 31.11 -20.11
CA ALA A 304 23.75 31.19 -21.48
C ALA A 304 22.65 32.25 -21.69
N LYS A 305 21.84 32.51 -20.66
CA LYS A 305 20.72 33.46 -20.68
C LYS A 305 20.81 34.36 -19.45
N PRO A 306 21.44 35.54 -19.55
CA PRO A 306 21.58 36.46 -18.40
C PRO A 306 20.25 36.82 -17.72
N SER A 307 19.14 36.85 -18.47
CA SER A 307 17.80 37.09 -17.92
C SER A 307 17.24 35.94 -17.08
N TYR A 308 17.80 34.73 -17.19
CA TYR A 308 17.36 33.55 -16.44
C TYR A 308 17.69 33.64 -14.96
N MET A 309 18.77 34.34 -14.60
CA MET A 309 19.12 34.53 -13.19
C MET A 309 18.00 35.20 -12.40
N ALA A 310 17.24 36.09 -13.04
CA ALA A 310 16.10 36.78 -12.44
C ALA A 310 14.86 35.89 -12.23
N SER A 311 14.79 34.70 -12.85
CA SER A 311 13.70 33.75 -12.62
C SER A 311 14.00 32.74 -11.52
N LEU A 312 15.21 32.72 -10.96
CA LEU A 312 15.57 31.81 -9.88
C LEU A 312 14.91 32.26 -8.56
N SER A 313 14.43 31.29 -7.78
CA SER A 313 13.98 31.56 -6.41
C SER A 313 15.15 31.91 -5.48
N ALA A 314 14.86 32.54 -4.35
CA ALA A 314 15.84 32.85 -3.30
C ALA A 314 16.71 31.63 -2.92
N ALA A 315 16.09 30.48 -2.66
CA ALA A 315 16.80 29.23 -2.37
C ALA A 315 17.68 28.74 -3.53
N SER A 316 17.22 28.90 -4.79
CA SER A 316 17.99 28.52 -5.98
C SER A 316 19.20 29.44 -6.21
N LEU A 317 19.09 30.72 -5.86
CA LEU A 317 20.18 31.70 -5.89
C LEU A 317 21.24 31.41 -4.83
N GLU A 318 20.83 31.09 -3.59
CA GLU A 318 21.78 30.74 -2.54
C GLU A 318 22.53 29.44 -2.86
N THR A 319 21.81 28.39 -3.27
CA THR A 319 22.44 27.13 -3.66
C THR A 319 23.37 27.28 -4.87
N LEU A 320 23.09 28.19 -5.81
CA LEU A 320 23.97 28.47 -6.95
C LEU A 320 25.36 28.93 -6.52
N LYS A 321 25.47 29.73 -5.44
CA LYS A 321 26.76 30.19 -4.90
C LYS A 321 27.58 29.01 -4.39
N CYS A 322 26.94 28.08 -3.67
CA CYS A 322 27.57 26.86 -3.16
C CYS A 322 27.93 25.86 -4.27
N GLN A 323 27.23 25.92 -5.41
CA GLN A 323 27.40 25.00 -6.54
C GLN A 323 28.41 25.48 -7.60
N GLY A 324 29.18 26.53 -7.32
CA GLY A 324 30.23 27.03 -8.22
C GLY A 324 29.77 28.06 -9.24
N GLY A 325 28.59 28.67 -9.06
CA GLY A 325 28.13 29.80 -9.86
C GLY A 325 27.83 29.47 -11.33
N PRO A 326 27.72 30.48 -12.21
CA PRO A 326 27.55 30.28 -13.65
C PRO A 326 28.70 29.46 -14.25
N MET A 327 28.42 28.63 -15.25
CA MET A 327 29.45 27.83 -15.92
C MET A 327 30.56 28.68 -16.56
N SER A 328 31.79 28.17 -16.48
CA SER A 328 32.95 28.61 -17.26
C SER A 328 32.83 28.20 -18.74
N ASP A 329 33.65 28.78 -19.61
CA ASP A 329 33.61 28.48 -21.05
C ASP A 329 33.93 27.00 -21.36
N SER A 330 34.81 26.36 -20.57
CA SER A 330 35.08 24.93 -20.69
C SER A 330 33.91 24.06 -20.25
N GLU A 331 33.21 24.43 -19.17
CA GLU A 331 32.02 23.70 -18.72
C GLU A 331 30.87 23.85 -19.72
N MET A 332 30.72 25.05 -20.32
CA MET A 332 29.76 25.30 -21.39
C MET A 332 30.02 24.41 -22.61
N ALA A 333 31.29 24.20 -22.98
CA ALA A 333 31.65 23.31 -24.08
C ALA A 333 31.33 21.85 -23.77
N ILE A 334 31.68 21.37 -22.56
CA ILE A 334 31.39 19.98 -22.13
C ILE A 334 29.88 19.72 -22.07
N PHE A 335 29.13 20.60 -21.40
CA PHE A 335 27.66 20.49 -21.32
C PHE A 335 27.00 20.68 -22.69
N GLY A 336 27.65 21.42 -23.59
CA GLY A 336 27.21 21.62 -24.97
C GLY A 336 27.15 20.33 -25.79
N GLU A 337 28.05 19.39 -25.52
CA GLU A 337 28.18 18.10 -26.21
C GLU A 337 27.36 16.97 -25.55
N ASP A 338 26.68 17.25 -24.42
CA ASP A 338 25.87 16.26 -23.71
C ASP A 338 24.63 15.86 -24.54
N PRO A 339 24.45 14.57 -24.90
CA PRO A 339 23.29 14.12 -25.67
C PRO A 339 21.95 14.34 -24.96
N LEU A 340 21.94 14.44 -23.62
CA LEU A 340 20.76 14.71 -22.81
C LEU A 340 20.57 16.19 -22.49
N LYS A 341 21.44 17.08 -22.98
CA LYS A 341 21.41 18.53 -22.72
C LYS A 341 20.00 19.10 -22.80
N GLU A 342 19.33 18.95 -23.93
CA GLU A 342 18.02 19.55 -24.15
C GLU A 342 16.97 19.01 -23.16
N THR A 343 17.07 17.74 -22.77
CA THR A 343 16.17 17.15 -21.77
C THR A 343 16.48 17.66 -20.37
N LYS A 344 17.77 17.78 -19.99
CA LYS A 344 18.19 18.40 -18.72
C LYS A 344 17.71 19.85 -18.62
N LEU A 345 17.78 20.61 -19.72
CA LEU A 345 17.28 21.99 -19.78
C LEU A 345 15.76 22.05 -19.60
N ARG A 346 14.98 21.19 -20.28
CA ARG A 346 13.52 21.11 -20.08
C ARG A 346 13.17 20.73 -18.64
N MET A 347 13.88 19.76 -18.07
CA MET A 347 13.68 19.36 -16.68
C MET A 347 13.92 20.52 -15.70
N ARG A 348 14.96 21.34 -15.95
CA ARG A 348 15.21 22.53 -15.13
C ARG A 348 14.09 23.57 -15.24
N PHE A 349 13.46 23.72 -16.41
CA PHE A 349 12.28 24.58 -16.53
C PHE A 349 11.09 24.05 -15.73
N TYR A 350 10.93 22.73 -15.60
CA TYR A 350 9.88 22.15 -14.74
C TYR A 350 10.17 22.35 -13.25
N ASP A 351 11.43 22.22 -12.82
CA ASP A 351 11.88 22.58 -11.48
C ASP A 351 11.55 24.05 -11.16
N GLU A 352 11.94 25.01 -12.02
CA GLU A 352 11.61 26.42 -11.77
C GLU A 352 10.10 26.72 -11.74
N ALA A 353 9.31 26.03 -12.57
CA ALA A 353 7.86 26.21 -12.61
C ALA A 353 7.14 25.60 -11.40
N ALA A 354 7.77 24.69 -10.66
CA ALA A 354 7.18 23.91 -9.58
C ALA A 354 7.22 24.62 -8.22
N LYS A 355 6.74 25.87 -8.16
CA LYS A 355 6.88 26.74 -6.98
C LYS A 355 5.58 27.45 -6.60
N GLU A 356 4.44 26.89 -7.00
CA GLU A 356 3.11 27.48 -6.80
C GLU A 356 2.42 26.87 -5.56
N PRO A 357 2.29 27.57 -4.42
CA PRO A 357 1.82 26.98 -3.15
C PRO A 357 0.42 26.35 -3.22
N ASP A 358 -0.46 26.95 -4.03
CA ASP A 358 -1.86 26.54 -4.17
C ASP A 358 -2.11 25.60 -5.38
N ALA A 359 -1.05 25.11 -6.03
CA ALA A 359 -1.19 24.26 -7.21
C ALA A 359 -1.88 22.93 -6.87
N LYS A 360 -2.93 22.60 -7.63
CA LYS A 360 -3.63 21.33 -7.51
C LYS A 360 -3.02 20.30 -8.45
N VAL A 361 -2.13 19.48 -7.92
CA VAL A 361 -1.47 18.39 -8.64
C VAL A 361 -1.83 17.03 -8.06
N PRO A 362 -1.72 15.94 -8.84
CA PRO A 362 -1.91 14.58 -8.34
C PRO A 362 -0.93 14.25 -7.20
N ASP A 363 -1.35 13.38 -6.30
CA ASP A 363 -0.55 12.91 -5.16
C ASP A 363 0.57 11.93 -5.56
N CYS A 364 1.40 11.52 -4.61
CA CYS A 364 2.46 10.52 -4.79
C CYS A 364 1.95 9.23 -5.43
N SER A 365 0.79 8.72 -4.97
CA SER A 365 0.22 7.45 -5.43
C SER A 365 -0.07 7.45 -6.94
N SER A 366 -0.41 8.61 -7.49
CA SER A 366 -0.66 8.83 -8.93
C SER A 366 0.57 8.62 -9.82
N TYR A 367 1.77 8.48 -9.25
CA TYR A 367 3.01 8.19 -9.97
C TYR A 367 3.49 6.74 -9.82
N HIS A 368 2.80 5.91 -9.01
CA HIS A 368 3.15 4.51 -8.78
C HIS A 368 3.32 3.73 -10.10
N SER A 369 2.34 3.81 -11.01
CA SER A 369 2.39 3.07 -12.27
C SER A 369 3.53 3.54 -13.19
N THR A 370 3.87 4.83 -13.16
CA THR A 370 4.99 5.39 -13.95
C THR A 370 6.33 4.88 -13.43
N LEU A 371 6.57 4.97 -12.12
CA LEU A 371 7.77 4.44 -11.46
C LEU A 371 7.94 2.95 -11.75
N TRP A 372 6.85 2.19 -11.60
CA TRP A 372 6.82 0.76 -11.88
C TRP A 372 7.18 0.43 -13.34
N ARG A 373 6.59 1.14 -14.32
CA ARG A 373 6.88 0.90 -15.75
C ARG A 373 8.34 1.16 -16.09
N VAL A 374 8.93 2.24 -15.59
CA VAL A 374 10.33 2.59 -15.84
C VAL A 374 11.26 1.54 -15.23
N LEU A 375 11.03 1.18 -13.96
CA LEU A 375 11.81 0.16 -13.26
C LEU A 375 11.72 -1.20 -13.97
N LEU A 376 10.52 -1.63 -14.35
CA LEU A 376 10.31 -2.89 -15.05
C LEU A 376 11.02 -2.92 -16.41
N ARG A 377 10.96 -1.82 -17.19
CA ARG A 377 11.66 -1.72 -18.48
C ARG A 377 13.17 -1.85 -18.33
N ALA A 378 13.77 -1.22 -17.32
CA ALA A 378 15.20 -1.33 -17.06
C ALA A 378 15.63 -2.78 -16.84
N CYS A 379 14.82 -3.58 -16.13
CA CYS A 379 15.11 -4.98 -15.86
C CYS A 379 14.83 -5.93 -17.03
N ILE A 380 13.84 -5.63 -17.88
CA ILE A 380 13.53 -6.43 -19.08
C ILE A 380 14.57 -6.18 -20.19
N VAL A 381 15.06 -4.95 -20.34
CA VAL A 381 16.06 -4.63 -21.38
C VAL A 381 17.42 -5.25 -21.08
N GLY A 382 17.75 -5.50 -19.80
CA GLY A 382 18.91 -6.30 -19.40
C GLY A 382 18.89 -7.78 -19.83
N PHE A 383 17.79 -8.27 -20.42
CA PHE A 383 17.65 -9.63 -20.96
C PHE A 383 17.89 -9.74 -22.48
N LYS A 384 18.23 -8.64 -23.17
CA LYS A 384 18.87 -8.76 -24.48
C LYS A 384 20.31 -9.21 -24.25
N GLY A 385 20.51 -10.52 -24.36
CA GLY A 385 21.78 -11.18 -24.11
C GLY A 385 22.93 -10.52 -24.85
N ASP A 386 23.84 -9.92 -24.09
CA ASP A 386 25.25 -10.04 -24.39
C ASP A 386 25.74 -11.28 -23.66
N SER A 387 25.98 -12.32 -24.45
CA SER A 387 26.78 -13.47 -24.11
C SER A 387 28.17 -13.00 -23.70
N ASP A 388 28.49 -13.09 -22.40
CA ASP A 388 29.80 -13.50 -21.87
C ASP A 388 29.98 -13.00 -20.43
N ILE A 389 29.33 -13.64 -19.46
CA ILE A 389 29.84 -13.64 -18.08
C ILE A 389 29.62 -15.06 -17.50
N SER A 390 30.71 -15.81 -17.35
CA SER A 390 30.75 -17.08 -16.62
C SER A 390 30.89 -16.82 -15.12
N TRP A 391 30.08 -17.52 -14.31
CA TRP A 391 30.05 -17.49 -12.85
C TRP A 391 31.41 -17.72 -12.18
#